data_AF-H3SBG8-F1
#
_entry.id   AF-H3SBG8-F1
#
_cell.length_a   1.000
_cell.length_b   1.000
_cell.length_c   1.000
_cell.angle_alpha   90.00
_cell.angle_beta   90.00
_cell.angle_gamma   90.00
#
_symmetry.space_group_name_H-M   'P 1'
#
loop_
_entity.id
_entity.type
_entity.pdbx_description
1 polymer ?
#
loop_
_entity_poly.entity_id
_entity_poly.type
_entity_poly.pdbx_seq_one_letter_code
_entity_poly.pdbx_strand_id
1 'polypeptide(L)' 'MNQIAKLERQLAAAEKRTEKAAAARRSLGPGSTRARITTANARWAAAAEERDRIYEQLQKARER' A
#
# COMPACT_ATOMS: atom_id res chain seq x y z
N MET A 1 -13.30 -16.98 12.02
CA MET A 1 -12.69 -16.59 10.72
C MET A 1 -11.20 -16.87 10.82
N ASN A 2 -10.62 -17.68 9.94
CA ASN A 2 -9.20 -18.04 9.98
C ASN A 2 -8.31 -16.79 9.91
N GLN A 3 -7.32 -16.67 10.80
CA GLN A 3 -6.40 -15.53 10.87
C GLN A 3 -5.67 -15.31 9.55
N ILE A 4 -5.25 -16.39 8.88
CA ILE A 4 -4.60 -16.34 7.55
C ILE A 4 -5.56 -15.73 6.52
N ALA A 5 -6.80 -16.23 6.45
CA ALA A 5 -7.81 -15.72 5.52
C ALA A 5 -8.22 -14.26 5.80
N LYS A 6 -8.03 -13.76 7.03
CA LYS A 6 -8.18 -12.34 7.35
C LYS A 6 -7.00 -11.53 6.79
N LEU A 7 -5.77 -11.98 7.05
CA LEU A 7 -4.55 -11.33 6.57
C LEU A 7 -4.49 -11.29 5.04
N GLU A 8 -4.92 -12.35 4.34
CA GLU A 8 -4.99 -12.37 2.88
C GLU A 8 -5.95 -11.32 2.31
N ARG A 9 -7.15 -11.17 2.90
CA ARG A 9 -8.09 -10.12 2.50
C ARG A 9 -7.56 -8.72 2.80
N GLN A 10 -6.89 -8.55 3.94
CA GLN A 10 -6.24 -7.28 4.29
C GLN A 10 -5.10 -6.95 3.33
N LEU A 11 -4.30 -7.95 2.95
CA LEU A 11 -3.21 -7.80 1.98
C LEU A 11 -3.75 -7.37 0.62
N ALA A 12 -4.76 -8.07 0.09
CA ALA A 12 -5.39 -7.70 -1.18
C ALA A 12 -5.96 -6.27 -1.17
N ALA A 13 -6.54 -5.83 -0.03
CA ALA A 13 -7.02 -4.46 0.12
C ALA A 13 -5.87 -3.43 0.22
N ALA A 14 -4.75 -3.80 0.86
CA ALA A 14 -3.56 -2.96 0.93
C ALA A 14 -2.90 -2.81 -0.45
N GLU A 15 -2.73 -3.90 -1.20
CA GLU A 15 -2.20 -3.89 -2.57
C GLU A 15 -2.99 -2.97 -3.49
N LYS A 16 -4.33 -3.05 -3.46
CA LYS A 16 -5.20 -2.14 -4.23
C LYS A 16 -4.99 -0.68 -3.86
N ARG A 17 -4.81 -0.38 -2.57
CA ARG A 17 -4.54 0.99 -2.10
C ARG A 17 -3.17 1.49 -2.52
N THR A 18 -2.14 0.66 -2.39
CA THR A 18 -0.77 0.98 -2.86
C THR A 18 -0.77 1.26 -4.35
N GLU A 19 -1.46 0.44 -5.15
CA GLU A 19 -1.55 0.63 -6.60
C GLU A 19 -2.30 1.91 -6.97
N LYS A 20 -3.42 2.21 -6.28
CA LYS A 20 -4.16 3.47 -6.47
C LYS A 20 -3.29 4.69 -6.15
N ALA A 21 -2.51 4.64 -5.07
CA ALA A 21 -1.59 5.71 -4.71
C ALA A 21 -0.43 5.85 -5.71
N ALA A 22 0.09 4.72 -6.21
CA ALA A 22 1.10 4.70 -7.25
C ALA A 22 0.58 5.31 -8.56
N ALA A 23 -0.65 4.97 -8.97
CA ALA A 23 -1.31 5.56 -10.13
C ALA A 23 -1.50 7.07 -9.98
N ALA A 24 -1.96 7.54 -8.81
CA ALA A 24 -2.10 8.96 -8.53
C ALA A 24 -0.77 9.71 -8.55
N ARG A 25 0.33 9.05 -8.17
CA ARG A 25 1.69 9.61 -8.28
C ARG A 25 2.14 9.67 -9.73
N ARG A 26 1.89 8.62 -10.51
CA ARG A 26 2.24 8.55 -11.95
C ARG A 26 1.44 9.55 -12.80
N SER A 27 0.22 9.88 -12.41
CA SER A 27 -0.61 10.85 -13.12
C SER A 27 -0.20 12.31 -12.87
N LEU A 28 0.75 12.57 -11.97
CA LEU A 28 1.31 13.91 -11.80
C LEU A 28 2.12 14.29 -13.05
N GLY A 29 1.54 15.15 -13.88
CA GLY A 29 2.20 15.68 -15.06
C GLY A 29 3.16 16.83 -14.75
N PRO A 30 3.89 17.29 -15.77
CA PRO A 30 4.68 18.52 -15.71
C PRO A 30 3.82 19.71 -15.25
N GLY A 31 4.36 20.57 -14.38
CA GLY A 31 3.62 21.69 -13.78
C GLY A 31 2.89 21.35 -12.47
N SER A 32 2.91 20.09 -12.02
CA SER A 32 2.48 19.75 -10.66
C SER A 32 3.30 20.49 -9.62
N THR A 33 2.65 21.11 -8.65
CA THR A 33 3.36 21.83 -7.58
C THR A 33 4.14 20.86 -6.70
N ARG A 34 5.24 21.34 -6.11
CA ARG A 34 6.06 20.56 -5.17
C ARG A 34 5.21 19.95 -4.04
N ALA A 35 4.26 20.72 -3.50
CA ALA A 35 3.36 20.25 -2.46
C ALA A 35 2.54 19.03 -2.91
N ARG A 36 1.97 19.05 -4.12
CA ARG A 36 1.21 17.91 -4.67
C ARG A 36 2.09 16.67 -4.84
N ILE A 37 3.30 16.85 -5.34
CA ILE A 37 4.27 15.76 -5.50
C ILE A 37 4.61 15.15 -4.14
N THR A 38 4.95 15.99 -3.16
CA THR A 38 5.27 15.53 -1.80
C THR A 38 4.10 14.78 -1.17
N THR A 39 2.87 15.29 -1.28
CA THR A 39 1.68 14.61 -0.75
C THR A 39 1.43 13.27 -1.44
N ALA A 40 1.54 13.19 -2.76
CA ALA A 40 1.36 11.93 -3.49
C ALA A 40 2.42 10.89 -3.10
N ASN A 41 3.68 11.32 -2.96
CA ASN A 41 4.78 10.46 -2.54
C ASN A 41 4.56 9.93 -1.11
N ALA A 42 4.17 10.80 -0.17
CA ALA A 42 3.91 10.41 1.21
C ALA A 42 2.73 9.42 1.31
N ARG A 43 1.65 9.65 0.56
CA ARG A 43 0.50 8.73 0.51
C ARG A 43 0.88 7.37 -0.06
N TRP A 44 1.70 7.34 -1.11
CA TRP A 44 2.19 6.09 -1.68
C TRP A 44 3.09 5.33 -0.70
N ALA A 45 4.03 6.03 -0.04
CA ALA A 45 4.93 5.42 0.94
C ALA A 45 4.15 4.79 2.10
N ALA A 46 3.22 5.53 2.71
CA ALA A 46 2.40 5.02 3.81
C ALA A 46 1.57 3.79 3.41
N ALA A 47 1.01 3.77 2.19
CA ALA A 47 0.27 2.62 1.68
C ALA A 47 1.18 1.41 1.40
N ALA A 48 2.41 1.63 0.93
CA ALA A 48 3.39 0.57 0.72
C ALA A 48 3.84 -0.05 2.06
N GLU A 49 4.17 0.78 3.05
CA GLU A 49 4.54 0.31 4.39
C GLU A 49 3.42 -0.52 5.05
N GLU A 50 2.16 -0.11 4.91
CA GLU A 50 1.03 -0.89 5.41
C GLU A 50 0.93 -2.26 4.72
N ARG A 51 1.04 -2.30 3.39
CA ARG A 51 1.04 -3.55 2.62
C ARG A 51 2.16 -4.48 3.10
N ASP A 52 3.36 -3.96 3.26
CA ASP A 52 4.54 -4.74 3.62
C ASP A 52 4.41 -5.30 5.05
N ARG A 53 3.89 -4.52 6.00
CA ARG A 53 3.58 -5.01 7.36
C ARG A 53 2.56 -6.15 7.36
N ILE A 54 1.50 -6.06 6.56
CA ILE A 54 0.48 -7.12 6.48
C ILE A 54 1.07 -8.37 5.81
N TYR A 55 1.88 -8.19 4.76
CA TYR A 55 2.57 -9.28 4.10
C TYR A 55 3.49 -10.03 5.07
N GLU A 56 4.29 -9.31 5.85
CA GLU A 56 5.17 -9.90 6.86
C GLU A 56 4.37 -10.68 7.93
N GLN A 57 3.26 -10.12 8.41
CA GLN A 57 2.36 -10.83 9.34
C GLN A 57 1.78 -12.10 8.73
N LEU A 58 1.43 -12.09 7.44
CA LEU A 58 0.92 -13.25 6.73
C LEU A 58 1.99 -14.35 6.61
N GLN A 59 3.23 -14.01 6.26
CA GLN A 59 4.32 -14.98 6.20
C GLN A 59 4.57 -15.62 7.56
N LYS A 60 4.69 -14.80 8.62
CA LYS A 60 4.84 -15.30 10.00
C LYS A 60 3.68 -16.19 10.46
N ALA A 61 2.47 -15.95 9.97
CA ALA A 61 1.30 -16.77 10.29
C ALA A 61 1.27 -18.09 9.51
N ARG A 62 1.95 -18.18 8.36
CA ARG A 62 2.06 -19.41 7.53
C ARG A 62 3.23 -20.31 7.97
N GLU A 63 4.24 -19.74 8.61
CA GLU A 63 5.39 -20.46 9.15
C GLU A 63 5.13 -21.13 10.52
N ARG A 64 3.98 -20.85 11.14
CA ARG A 64 3.54 -21.44 12.41
C ARG A 64 2.60 -22.62 12.18
#